data_AF-A0A5P3AQ64-F1
#
_entry.id   AF-A0A5P3AQ64-F1
#
_cell.length_a   1.000
_cell.length_b   1.000
_cell.length_c   1.000
_cell.angle_alpha   90.00
_cell.angle_beta   90.00
_cell.angle_gamma   90.00
#
_symmetry.space_group_name_H-M   'P 1'
#
loop_
_entity.id
_entity.type
_entity.pdbx_description
1 polymer ?
#
loop_
_entity_poly.entity_id
_entity_poly.type
_entity_poly.pdbx_seq_one_letter_code
_entity_poly.pdbx_strand_id
1 'polypeptide(L)'
;MKLKYIFTLPLFFSTVACSDDSPQTPDTSGQPDSSINVEKTVTIDAGQSFQTLTGFGASDCWAPAFVGKSWITNRDKISELLFSSEIQSGQPKGIGLSMWRVNLGGGSAEQGEASGIEDKSRRAESYLTDDLTLDWTRCKGQRYFLQRAKEFGCQSIVLFSNTPPVQYTSNGKGFSNSGGVSNLKDECYTDFARYISDVAKYYVNEGYPVTHISPVNEPQYNWDSGQEGSGWTNDEVARLIRELDTAITSAGLSIDILPGESGDYEYLYKFKNDAAHSNVLSAFFTPGTSTYIGNLTHVKKLICGHSYWTDGTWDGMRNVRKQLAQAAQQYDVEIWQSEWSMLGDGYSSSEFIGYDQATEMDIALYMSKVIHNDLTIAGVSSWSYWTSMDIPRWGHKNRFLLISLEPSDGVYGDIEKEGTYKATPTLWVLGNYSLFIRPGYRRIMLNMNESSSFFGSAWISPKKDKIVAVYTNLSEKGVRLNEIHKEWVSEISSITTYTTTNNKNLQEVHVTADQQVIVPSESVTTVIYNLK
;
A
#
# COMPACT_ATOMS: atom_id res chain seq x y z
N MET A 1 23.37 64.05 -49.66
CA MET A 1 21.92 64.23 -49.93
C MET A 1 21.19 63.74 -48.68
N LYS A 2 20.81 64.63 -47.77
CA LYS A 2 19.54 65.40 -47.72
C LYS A 2 18.29 64.52 -47.77
N LEU A 3 17.25 64.68 -46.95
CA LEU A 3 16.99 65.22 -45.60
C LEU A 3 15.46 65.07 -45.43
N LYS A 4 14.98 64.91 -44.19
CA LYS A 4 13.66 65.39 -43.67
C LYS A 4 12.38 64.61 -44.07
N TYR A 5 11.29 64.53 -43.30
CA TYR A 5 10.72 65.26 -42.12
C TYR A 5 9.94 64.23 -41.25
N ILE A 6 10.03 64.11 -39.91
CA ILE A 6 9.50 64.87 -38.74
C ILE A 6 8.00 65.24 -38.74
N PHE A 7 7.37 65.03 -37.56
CA PHE A 7 6.18 65.64 -36.91
C PHE A 7 4.87 64.82 -37.01
N THR A 8 4.04 64.54 -35.97
CA THR A 8 4.03 64.77 -34.50
C THR A 8 2.80 64.05 -33.91
N LEU A 9 2.83 63.71 -32.62
CA LEU A 9 1.66 63.42 -31.75
C LEU A 9 0.65 64.60 -31.78
N PRO A 10 -0.68 64.45 -31.48
CA PRO A 10 -1.10 64.18 -30.09
C PRO A 10 -2.51 63.54 -29.89
N LEU A 11 -2.90 63.50 -28.61
CA LEU A 11 -4.23 63.26 -28.00
C LEU A 11 -4.64 61.80 -27.73
N PHE A 12 -4.33 61.39 -26.50
CA PHE A 12 -5.11 60.44 -25.71
C PHE A 12 -6.52 60.98 -25.47
N PHE A 13 -7.53 60.21 -25.86
CA PHE A 13 -8.88 60.31 -25.32
C PHE A 13 -9.10 59.13 -24.37
N SER A 14 -9.45 59.46 -23.13
CA SER A 14 -10.00 58.57 -22.13
C SER A 14 -11.42 58.16 -22.52
N THR A 15 -11.67 56.85 -22.61
CA THR A 15 -13.01 56.28 -22.54
C THR A 15 -13.01 55.16 -21.50
N VAL A 16 -13.71 55.43 -20.41
CA VAL A 16 -14.21 54.46 -19.44
C VAL A 16 -15.12 53.49 -20.19
N ALA A 17 -14.90 52.18 -20.04
CA ALA A 17 -15.89 51.16 -20.37
C ALA A 17 -15.94 50.16 -19.21
N CYS A 18 -17.17 49.96 -18.73
CA CYS A 18 -17.53 49.32 -17.48
C CYS A 18 -17.03 47.88 -17.35
N SER A 19 -16.62 47.52 -16.13
CA SER A 19 -16.53 46.14 -15.68
C SER A 19 -17.93 45.58 -15.51
N ASP A 20 -18.29 44.55 -16.28
CA ASP A 20 -19.35 43.63 -15.89
C ASP A 20 -18.71 42.49 -15.09
N ASP A 21 -18.48 42.78 -13.80
CA ASP A 21 -18.35 41.74 -12.79
C ASP A 21 -19.74 41.09 -12.61
N SER A 22 -19.98 40.01 -13.34
CA SER A 22 -21.06 39.09 -13.03
C SER A 22 -20.52 38.01 -12.09
N PRO A 23 -21.11 37.79 -10.91
CA PRO A 23 -20.70 36.73 -10.01
C PRO A 23 -20.87 35.38 -10.72
N GLN A 24 -19.80 34.57 -10.77
CA GLN A 24 -19.92 33.15 -11.08
C GLN A 24 -20.81 32.52 -10.02
N THR A 25 -22.06 32.26 -10.40
CA THR A 25 -22.93 31.34 -9.68
C THR A 25 -22.26 29.96 -9.64
N PRO A 26 -22.17 29.30 -8.48
CA PRO A 26 -21.67 27.93 -8.41
C PRO A 26 -22.61 27.03 -9.19
N ASP A 27 -22.07 26.36 -10.20
CA ASP A 27 -22.79 25.39 -11.01
C ASP A 27 -23.22 24.22 -10.10
N THR A 28 -24.46 24.31 -9.64
CA THR A 28 -25.17 23.30 -8.88
C THR A 28 -26.22 22.70 -9.82
N SER A 29 -25.74 21.94 -10.80
CA SER A 29 -26.62 21.09 -11.60
C SER A 29 -25.91 19.78 -11.97
N GLY A 30 -26.26 18.71 -11.24
CA GLY A 30 -25.91 17.34 -11.56
C GLY A 30 -26.63 16.85 -12.82
N GLN A 31 -26.17 17.29 -13.98
CA GLN A 31 -26.49 16.65 -15.26
C GLN A 31 -25.55 15.46 -15.46
N PRO A 32 -26.06 14.26 -15.79
CA PRO A 32 -25.20 13.14 -16.16
C PRO A 32 -24.39 13.51 -17.39
N ASP A 33 -23.08 13.31 -17.30
CA ASP A 33 -22.17 13.44 -18.43
C ASP A 33 -22.74 12.65 -19.63
N SER A 34 -22.78 13.26 -20.82
CA SER A 34 -23.40 12.70 -22.02
C SER A 34 -22.66 11.47 -22.60
N SER A 35 -21.70 10.94 -21.85
CA SER A 35 -20.83 9.80 -22.11
C SER A 35 -21.38 8.45 -21.59
N ILE A 36 -22.49 8.42 -20.84
CA ILE A 36 -23.07 7.18 -20.27
C ILE A 36 -23.85 6.41 -21.34
N ASN A 37 -23.28 5.33 -21.88
CA ASN A 37 -23.90 4.54 -22.95
C ASN A 37 -23.82 3.02 -22.75
N VAL A 38 -23.43 2.54 -21.56
CA VAL A 38 -23.33 1.11 -21.27
C VAL A 38 -24.06 0.81 -19.96
N GLU A 39 -24.97 -0.17 -20.00
CA GLU A 39 -25.61 -0.71 -18.80
C GLU A 39 -24.99 -2.05 -18.43
N LYS A 40 -24.75 -2.26 -17.13
CA LYS A 40 -24.24 -3.52 -16.58
C LYS A 40 -25.12 -3.98 -15.44
N THR A 41 -25.65 -5.21 -15.54
CA THR A 41 -26.34 -5.85 -14.43
C THR A 41 -25.34 -6.37 -13.40
N VAL A 42 -25.59 -6.07 -12.13
CA VAL A 42 -24.75 -6.49 -10.99
C VAL A 42 -25.64 -7.10 -9.93
N THR A 43 -25.28 -8.27 -9.42
CA THR A 43 -25.96 -8.88 -8.27
C THR A 43 -25.04 -8.85 -7.06
N ILE A 44 -25.49 -8.23 -5.97
CA ILE A 44 -24.78 -8.22 -4.68
C ILE A 44 -25.55 -9.13 -3.72
N ASP A 45 -24.97 -10.29 -3.40
CA ASP A 45 -25.57 -11.34 -2.60
C ASP A 45 -24.89 -11.43 -1.23
N ALA A 46 -25.57 -10.96 -0.19
CA ALA A 46 -25.10 -10.98 1.19
C ALA A 46 -25.25 -12.36 1.85
N GLY A 47 -25.91 -13.32 1.19
CA GLY A 47 -26.06 -14.71 1.64
C GLY A 47 -24.82 -15.56 1.39
N GLN A 48 -23.90 -15.12 0.53
CA GLN A 48 -22.61 -15.77 0.30
C GLN A 48 -21.46 -14.86 0.69
N SER A 49 -20.61 -15.34 1.59
CA SER A 49 -19.51 -14.56 2.15
C SER A 49 -18.17 -15.32 2.12
N PHE A 50 -17.08 -14.56 2.07
CA PHE A 50 -15.71 -15.07 1.92
C PHE A 50 -14.86 -14.60 3.11
N GLN A 51 -13.62 -14.16 2.86
CA GLN A 51 -12.68 -13.72 3.87
C GLN A 51 -13.11 -12.42 4.57
N THR A 52 -12.58 -12.22 5.77
CA THR A 52 -12.70 -10.98 6.54
C THR A 52 -11.46 -10.14 6.29
N LEU A 53 -11.64 -8.84 6.06
CA LEU A 53 -10.53 -7.93 5.85
C LEU A 53 -9.87 -7.58 7.19
N THR A 54 -8.55 -7.75 7.28
CA THR A 54 -7.70 -7.31 8.38
C THR A 54 -7.30 -5.85 8.23
N GLY A 55 -6.94 -5.41 7.02
CA GLY A 55 -6.68 -3.99 6.77
C GLY A 55 -5.89 -3.68 5.51
N PHE A 56 -5.81 -2.39 5.22
CA PHE A 56 -5.00 -1.83 4.15
C PHE A 56 -3.83 -1.03 4.74
N GLY A 57 -2.65 -1.19 4.16
CA GLY A 57 -1.43 -0.56 4.66
C GLY A 57 -0.54 0.06 3.60
N ALA A 58 0.52 0.69 4.10
CA ALA A 58 1.69 1.12 3.36
C ALA A 58 2.92 1.07 4.28
N SER A 59 4.11 1.19 3.70
CA SER A 59 5.38 1.11 4.42
C SER A 59 5.97 2.47 4.75
N ASP A 60 6.65 2.53 5.88
CA ASP A 60 7.44 3.67 6.33
C ASP A 60 8.89 3.66 5.85
N CYS A 61 9.25 2.69 5.00
CA CYS A 61 10.61 2.52 4.50
C CYS A 61 11.14 3.84 3.90
N TRP A 62 12.35 4.23 4.33
CA TRP A 62 13.14 5.33 3.76
C TRP A 62 12.59 6.74 4.02
N ALA A 63 11.85 7.32 3.06
CA ALA A 63 11.50 8.73 3.05
C ALA A 63 10.73 9.24 4.30
N PRO A 64 9.81 8.46 4.91
CA PRO A 64 9.14 8.84 6.16
C PRO A 64 10.09 9.17 7.32
N ALA A 65 11.27 8.55 7.39
CA ALA A 65 12.30 8.88 8.39
C ALA A 65 12.81 10.32 8.24
N PHE A 66 12.96 10.80 7.00
CA PHE A 66 13.37 12.17 6.71
C PHE A 66 12.22 13.16 6.87
N VAL A 67 11.04 12.85 6.34
CA VAL A 67 9.86 13.72 6.42
C VAL A 67 9.45 13.94 7.87
N GLY A 68 9.35 12.87 8.67
CA GLY A 68 8.92 12.97 10.07
C GLY A 68 9.90 13.77 10.93
N LYS A 69 11.19 13.79 10.55
CA LYS A 69 12.27 14.48 11.27
C LYS A 69 12.47 15.93 10.82
N SER A 70 12.45 16.18 9.52
CA SER A 70 12.96 17.42 8.91
C SER A 70 11.89 18.27 8.23
N TRP A 71 10.77 17.70 7.80
CA TRP A 71 9.68 18.44 7.12
C TRP A 71 8.64 18.94 8.11
N ILE A 72 9.04 19.87 8.99
CA ILE A 72 8.26 20.30 10.14
C ILE A 72 6.93 20.96 9.74
N THR A 73 6.87 21.62 8.59
CA THR A 73 5.67 22.35 8.12
C THR A 73 4.63 21.41 7.49
N ASN A 74 5.08 20.41 6.75
CA ASN A 74 4.24 19.58 5.88
C ASN A 74 3.91 18.19 6.47
N ARG A 75 4.71 17.67 7.41
CA ARG A 75 4.53 16.31 7.96
C ARG A 75 3.15 16.04 8.57
N ASP A 76 2.51 17.07 9.13
CA ASP A 76 1.16 16.96 9.71
C ASP A 76 0.11 16.69 8.63
N LYS A 77 0.24 17.34 7.46
CA LYS A 77 -0.65 17.14 6.32
C LYS A 77 -0.36 15.86 5.55
N ILE A 78 0.92 15.49 5.42
CA ILE A 78 1.31 14.20 4.81
C ILE A 78 0.78 13.04 5.66
N SER A 79 0.90 13.10 6.98
CA SER A 79 0.33 12.07 7.86
C SER A 79 -1.20 12.08 7.87
N GLU A 80 -1.85 13.23 7.74
CA GLU A 80 -3.30 13.33 7.57
C GLU A 80 -3.77 12.63 6.29
N LEU A 81 -3.09 12.82 5.15
CA LEU A 81 -3.38 12.13 3.90
C LEU A 81 -3.33 10.60 4.01
N LEU A 82 -2.41 10.06 4.80
CA LEU A 82 -2.25 8.62 4.97
C LEU A 82 -3.29 8.04 5.94
N PHE A 83 -3.48 8.67 7.11
CA PHE A 83 -4.17 8.02 8.23
C PHE A 83 -5.54 8.59 8.55
N SER A 84 -5.87 9.80 8.13
CA SER A 84 -7.17 10.38 8.46
C SER A 84 -8.29 9.62 7.76
N SER A 85 -9.33 9.27 8.53
CA SER A 85 -10.60 8.75 8.01
C SER A 85 -11.70 9.82 7.99
N GLU A 86 -11.34 11.08 8.28
CA GLU A 86 -12.29 12.19 8.29
C GLU A 86 -12.68 12.59 6.86
N ILE A 87 -13.98 12.77 6.65
CA ILE A 87 -14.54 13.35 5.43
C ILE A 87 -15.12 14.71 5.81
N GLN A 88 -14.56 15.77 5.25
CA GLN A 88 -14.98 17.14 5.52
C GLN A 88 -15.64 17.73 4.28
N SER A 89 -16.92 18.10 4.41
CA SER A 89 -17.71 18.69 3.31
C SER A 89 -17.66 17.85 2.02
N GLY A 90 -17.79 16.54 2.14
CA GLY A 90 -17.76 15.60 1.00
C GLY A 90 -16.37 15.38 0.38
N GLN A 91 -15.29 15.79 1.06
CA GLN A 91 -13.91 15.54 0.63
C GLN A 91 -13.13 14.81 1.74
N PRO A 92 -12.61 13.60 1.48
CA PRO A 92 -11.74 12.92 2.42
C PRO A 92 -10.45 13.70 2.68
N LYS A 93 -10.06 13.83 3.95
CA LYS A 93 -8.76 14.41 4.34
C LYS A 93 -7.60 13.45 4.13
N GLY A 94 -7.89 12.16 4.04
CA GLY A 94 -6.93 11.10 3.80
C GLY A 94 -7.60 9.78 3.45
N ILE A 95 -6.78 8.73 3.36
CA ILE A 95 -7.22 7.39 2.94
C ILE A 95 -7.50 6.44 4.11
N GLY A 96 -7.22 6.89 5.33
CA GLY A 96 -7.58 6.15 6.53
C GLY A 96 -6.84 4.82 6.69
N LEU A 97 -5.56 4.68 6.30
CA LEU A 97 -4.84 3.41 6.43
C LEU A 97 -5.06 2.77 7.82
N SER A 98 -5.47 1.51 7.82
CA SER A 98 -5.76 0.74 9.04
C SER A 98 -4.59 -0.13 9.49
N MET A 99 -3.56 -0.23 8.65
CA MET A 99 -2.30 -0.89 8.92
C MET A 99 -1.12 0.02 8.56
N TRP A 100 -0.06 -0.01 9.37
CA TRP A 100 1.20 0.69 9.08
C TRP A 100 2.38 -0.26 9.26
N ARG A 101 3.21 -0.40 8.22
CA ARG A 101 4.39 -1.26 8.23
C ARG A 101 5.62 -0.41 8.57
N VAL A 102 6.27 -0.71 9.69
CA VAL A 102 7.42 0.02 10.23
C VAL A 102 8.70 -0.77 10.00
N ASN A 103 9.62 -0.22 9.23
CA ASN A 103 10.92 -0.81 8.95
C ASN A 103 11.84 -0.72 10.17
N LEU A 104 12.31 -1.86 10.66
CA LEU A 104 13.39 -1.98 11.62
C LEU A 104 14.70 -2.02 10.82
N GLY A 105 15.27 -0.83 10.61
CA GLY A 105 16.49 -0.64 9.84
C GLY A 105 17.70 -1.36 10.43
N GLY A 106 18.63 -1.74 9.55
CA GLY A 106 19.87 -2.42 9.90
C GLY A 106 20.95 -1.50 10.50
N GLY A 107 20.80 -0.18 10.37
CA GLY A 107 21.75 0.81 10.87
C GLY A 107 22.72 1.33 9.80
N SER A 108 22.35 1.24 8.52
CA SER A 108 23.14 1.82 7.42
C SER A 108 23.19 3.35 7.45
N ALA A 109 22.22 4.02 8.09
CA ALA A 109 22.23 5.48 8.23
C ALA A 109 23.41 5.94 9.10
N GLU A 110 23.68 5.24 10.20
CA GLU A 110 24.79 5.49 11.11
C GLU A 110 26.14 5.23 10.46
N GLN A 111 26.22 4.26 9.54
CA GLN A 111 27.42 4.02 8.74
C GLN A 111 27.67 5.12 7.69
N GLY A 112 26.66 5.90 7.32
CA GLY A 112 26.77 6.96 6.31
C GLY A 112 27.31 6.43 4.98
N GLU A 113 28.28 7.12 4.39
CA GLU A 113 28.94 6.68 3.14
C GLU A 113 29.63 5.32 3.29
N ALA A 114 30.10 4.98 4.49
CA ALA A 114 30.72 3.68 4.73
C ALA A 114 29.72 2.53 4.60
N SER A 115 28.40 2.78 4.60
CA SER A 115 27.40 1.74 4.34
C SER A 115 27.54 1.10 2.96
N GLY A 116 28.04 1.83 1.97
CA GLY A 116 28.05 1.41 0.56
C GLY A 116 26.70 1.60 -0.16
N ILE A 117 25.67 2.12 0.52
CA ILE A 117 24.41 2.51 -0.12
C ILE A 117 24.55 3.96 -0.58
N GLU A 118 24.65 4.18 -1.90
CA GLU A 118 24.92 5.49 -2.48
C GLU A 118 23.78 6.49 -2.23
N ASP A 119 22.53 6.07 -2.42
CA ASP A 119 21.39 6.95 -2.16
C ASP A 119 21.15 7.09 -0.66
N LYS A 120 21.50 8.25 -0.10
CA LYS A 120 21.26 8.61 1.30
C LYS A 120 19.82 8.33 1.73
N SER A 121 18.83 8.52 0.85
CA SER A 121 17.42 8.30 1.20
C SER A 121 17.11 6.84 1.52
N ARG A 122 17.90 5.88 1.01
CA ARG A 122 17.68 4.44 1.18
C ARG A 122 18.40 3.84 2.38
N ARG A 123 19.14 4.65 3.14
CA ARG A 123 19.76 4.24 4.41
C ARG A 123 18.73 4.28 5.54
N ALA A 124 18.84 3.38 6.51
CA ALA A 124 17.89 3.29 7.63
C ALA A 124 18.62 3.31 8.99
N GLU A 125 18.03 4.01 9.96
CA GLU A 125 18.49 4.04 11.36
C GLU A 125 18.16 2.70 12.05
N SER A 126 18.96 2.32 13.05
CA SER A 126 18.69 1.18 13.93
C SER A 126 18.64 1.62 15.39
N TYR A 127 17.78 1.00 16.20
CA TYR A 127 17.80 1.21 17.64
C TYR A 127 19.07 0.65 18.30
N LEU A 128 19.70 -0.36 17.68
CA LEU A 128 20.92 -0.97 18.17
C LEU A 128 22.13 -0.09 17.86
N THR A 129 22.91 0.23 18.89
CA THR A 129 24.14 1.01 18.82
C THR A 129 25.38 0.10 18.69
N ASP A 130 26.54 0.70 18.42
CA ASP A 130 27.81 -0.02 18.29
C ASP A 130 28.32 -0.66 19.60
N ASP A 131 27.84 -0.19 20.75
CA ASP A 131 28.10 -0.81 22.06
C ASP A 131 27.05 -1.88 22.45
N LEU A 132 26.20 -2.27 21.50
CA LEU A 132 25.15 -3.28 21.63
C LEU A 132 24.07 -2.92 22.67
N THR A 133 23.81 -1.61 22.82
CA THR A 133 22.70 -1.09 23.63
C THR A 133 21.57 -0.56 22.74
N LEU A 134 20.40 -0.31 23.33
CA LEU A 134 19.24 0.24 22.62
C LEU A 134 19.09 1.73 22.92
N ASP A 135 19.09 2.55 21.88
CA ASP A 135 18.86 4.00 21.97
C ASP A 135 17.48 4.38 21.44
N TRP A 136 16.51 4.49 22.35
CA TRP A 136 15.13 4.86 22.04
C TRP A 136 14.96 6.28 21.49
N THR A 137 16.01 7.11 21.47
CA THR A 137 15.96 8.45 20.86
C THR A 137 16.12 8.45 19.34
N ARG A 138 16.57 7.32 18.77
CA ARG A 138 16.71 7.09 17.32
C ARG A 138 15.37 6.90 16.61
N CYS A 139 15.43 6.75 15.28
CA CYS A 139 14.29 6.54 14.38
C CYS A 139 13.23 7.65 14.52
N LYS A 140 13.65 8.88 14.79
CA LYS A 140 12.76 9.99 15.19
C LYS A 140 11.66 10.26 14.16
N GLY A 141 11.96 10.18 12.87
CA GLY A 141 10.97 10.41 11.82
C GLY A 141 9.96 9.27 11.68
N GLN A 142 10.41 8.02 11.74
CA GLN A 142 9.51 6.86 11.76
C GLN A 142 8.61 6.87 12.98
N ARG A 143 9.16 7.19 14.17
CA ARG A 143 8.38 7.36 15.40
C ARG A 143 7.31 8.44 15.28
N TYR A 144 7.58 9.53 14.56
CA TYR A 144 6.55 10.54 14.28
C TYR A 144 5.38 9.93 13.48
N PHE A 145 5.64 9.22 12.38
CA PHE A 145 4.57 8.59 11.60
C PHE A 145 3.83 7.49 12.36
N LEU A 146 4.55 6.69 13.15
CA LEU A 146 3.95 5.69 14.04
C LEU A 146 3.02 6.33 15.08
N GLN A 147 3.43 7.47 15.67
CA GLN A 147 2.60 8.26 16.57
C GLN A 147 1.34 8.80 15.86
N ARG A 148 1.49 9.34 14.65
CA ARG A 148 0.35 9.84 13.86
C ARG A 148 -0.62 8.71 13.48
N ALA A 149 -0.11 7.55 13.08
CA ALA A 149 -0.92 6.37 12.81
C ALA A 149 -1.79 5.99 14.02
N LYS A 150 -1.19 5.95 15.22
CA LYS A 150 -1.91 5.70 16.48
C LYS A 150 -2.97 6.76 16.77
N GLU A 151 -2.64 8.05 16.63
CA GLU A 151 -3.56 9.17 16.88
C GLU A 151 -4.80 9.15 15.98
N PHE A 152 -4.63 8.71 14.73
CA PHE A 152 -5.73 8.56 13.78
C PHE A 152 -6.47 7.21 13.87
N GLY A 153 -6.10 6.35 14.82
CA GLY A 153 -6.79 5.09 15.07
C GLY A 153 -6.42 3.95 14.13
N CYS A 154 -5.20 3.96 13.56
CA CYS A 154 -4.63 2.79 12.89
C CYS A 154 -4.61 1.61 13.87
N GLN A 155 -5.17 0.47 13.47
CA GLN A 155 -5.45 -0.67 14.36
C GLN A 155 -4.35 -1.73 14.34
N SER A 156 -3.42 -1.65 13.38
CA SER A 156 -2.40 -2.66 13.17
C SER A 156 -1.05 -2.04 12.82
N ILE A 157 -0.06 -2.22 13.68
CA ILE A 157 1.34 -1.93 13.38
C ILE A 157 2.06 -3.25 13.12
N VAL A 158 2.69 -3.35 11.95
CA VAL A 158 3.56 -4.48 11.59
C VAL A 158 4.99 -3.99 11.62
N LEU A 159 5.81 -4.54 12.50
CA LEU A 159 7.25 -4.29 12.47
C LEU A 159 7.87 -5.25 11.46
N PHE A 160 8.65 -4.77 10.50
CA PHE A 160 9.32 -5.63 9.53
C PHE A 160 10.80 -5.28 9.41
N SER A 161 11.63 -6.19 8.92
CA SER A 161 13.06 -5.93 8.74
C SER A 161 13.57 -6.41 7.38
N ASN A 162 14.26 -5.53 6.66
CA ASN A 162 14.94 -5.91 5.41
C ASN A 162 16.26 -6.65 5.67
N THR A 163 16.94 -6.36 6.79
CA THR A 163 18.27 -6.89 7.10
C THR A 163 18.51 -6.88 8.62
N PRO A 164 19.29 -7.82 9.18
CA PRO A 164 19.68 -7.75 10.58
C PRO A 164 20.51 -6.48 10.87
N PRO A 165 20.56 -6.01 12.14
CA PRO A 165 21.48 -4.96 12.54
C PRO A 165 22.92 -5.24 12.09
N VAL A 166 23.61 -4.23 11.55
CA VAL A 166 24.95 -4.39 10.95
C VAL A 166 25.99 -4.95 11.94
N GLN A 167 25.77 -4.83 13.24
CA GLN A 167 26.63 -5.43 14.27
C GLN A 167 26.54 -6.96 14.27
N TYR A 168 25.39 -7.51 13.88
CA TYR A 168 25.11 -8.94 13.80
C TYR A 168 25.36 -9.52 12.40
N THR A 169 25.55 -8.69 11.37
CA THR A 169 25.75 -9.21 10.01
C THR A 169 27.16 -9.72 9.77
N SER A 170 27.28 -10.70 8.88
CA SER A 170 28.54 -11.39 8.57
C SER A 170 29.59 -10.47 7.93
N ASN A 171 29.15 -9.48 7.15
CA ASN A 171 30.02 -8.51 6.49
C ASN A 171 30.04 -7.12 7.15
N GLY A 172 29.29 -6.93 8.24
CA GLY A 172 29.16 -5.62 8.91
C GLY A 172 28.42 -4.57 8.07
N LYS A 173 27.60 -4.97 7.09
CA LYS A 173 26.79 -4.11 6.22
C LYS A 173 25.32 -4.52 6.24
N GLY A 174 24.46 -3.61 5.79
CA GLY A 174 23.02 -3.85 5.68
C GLY A 174 22.59 -4.62 4.42
N PHE A 175 23.53 -4.99 3.54
CA PHE A 175 23.29 -5.74 2.31
C PHE A 175 24.37 -6.80 2.13
N SER A 176 24.18 -7.79 1.24
CA SER A 176 25.14 -8.86 1.01
C SER A 176 25.09 -9.41 -0.41
N ASN A 177 26.26 -9.68 -0.97
CA ASN A 177 26.41 -10.39 -2.25
C ASN A 177 26.45 -11.92 -2.10
N SER A 178 26.00 -12.45 -0.96
CA SER A 178 26.00 -13.89 -0.68
C SER A 178 24.87 -14.66 -1.39
N GLY A 179 24.03 -13.99 -2.19
CA GLY A 179 22.89 -14.63 -2.84
C GLY A 179 21.69 -14.75 -1.90
N GLY A 180 20.90 -15.80 -2.07
CA GLY A 180 19.70 -16.09 -1.25
C GLY A 180 20.00 -16.65 0.15
N VAL A 181 21.20 -16.47 0.70
CA VAL A 181 21.51 -16.96 2.07
C VAL A 181 21.67 -15.80 3.04
N SER A 182 21.49 -16.09 4.33
CA SER A 182 21.48 -15.06 5.36
C SER A 182 22.80 -14.28 5.45
N ASN A 183 22.68 -12.95 5.57
CA ASN A 183 23.78 -12.09 5.99
C ASN A 183 23.93 -12.04 7.53
N LEU A 184 23.29 -12.92 8.28
CA LEU A 184 23.39 -12.99 9.75
C LEU A 184 24.54 -13.91 10.18
N LYS A 185 25.33 -13.52 11.17
CA LYS A 185 26.30 -14.43 11.82
C LYS A 185 25.57 -15.59 12.48
N ASP A 186 26.12 -16.79 12.37
CA ASP A 186 25.51 -18.00 12.90
C ASP A 186 25.21 -17.91 14.41
N GLU A 187 26.08 -17.24 15.16
CA GLU A 187 25.91 -17.03 16.60
C GLU A 187 24.88 -15.95 16.98
N CYS A 188 24.41 -15.12 16.04
CA CYS A 188 23.57 -13.94 16.33
C CYS A 188 22.07 -14.13 16.07
N TYR A 189 21.59 -15.35 15.78
CA TYR A 189 20.16 -15.62 15.59
C TYR A 189 19.31 -15.24 16.81
N THR A 190 19.75 -15.65 18.00
CA THR A 190 19.06 -15.30 19.25
C THR A 190 19.15 -13.79 19.54
N ASP A 191 20.27 -13.16 19.23
CA ASP A 191 20.47 -11.71 19.45
C ASP A 191 19.57 -10.87 18.54
N PHE A 192 19.44 -11.26 17.27
CA PHE A 192 18.56 -10.58 16.33
C PHE A 192 17.08 -10.74 16.71
N ALA A 193 16.67 -11.96 17.06
CA ALA A 193 15.32 -12.22 17.57
C ALA A 193 15.00 -11.39 18.84
N ARG A 194 15.96 -11.29 19.77
CA ARG A 194 15.82 -10.47 20.97
C ARG A 194 15.72 -8.99 20.64
N TYR A 195 16.55 -8.48 19.74
CA TYR A 195 16.48 -7.09 19.27
C TYR A 195 15.07 -6.74 18.75
N ILE A 196 14.52 -7.55 17.83
CA ILE A 196 13.18 -7.31 17.29
C ILE A 196 12.12 -7.35 18.40
N SER A 197 12.19 -8.34 19.29
CA SER A 197 11.26 -8.49 20.42
C SER A 197 11.35 -7.32 21.42
N ASP A 198 12.55 -6.79 21.69
CA ASP A 198 12.74 -5.67 22.62
C ASP A 198 12.19 -4.37 22.03
N VAL A 199 12.39 -4.12 20.73
CA VAL A 199 11.76 -2.98 20.03
C VAL A 199 10.24 -3.12 20.03
N ALA A 200 9.72 -4.32 19.76
CA ALA A 200 8.28 -4.59 19.84
C ALA A 200 7.72 -4.33 21.25
N LYS A 201 8.43 -4.80 22.29
CA LYS A 201 8.07 -4.58 23.69
C LYS A 201 8.03 -3.11 24.05
N TYR A 202 9.01 -2.33 23.60
CA TYR A 202 9.03 -0.88 23.80
C TYR A 202 7.77 -0.23 23.23
N TYR A 203 7.41 -0.53 21.98
CA TYR A 203 6.22 0.05 21.37
C TYR A 203 4.90 -0.44 22.02
N VAL A 204 4.81 -1.70 22.41
CA VAL A 204 3.63 -2.19 23.15
C VAL A 204 3.49 -1.47 24.50
N ASN A 205 4.58 -1.25 25.23
CA ASN A 205 4.56 -0.52 26.50
C ASN A 205 4.15 0.95 26.33
N GLU A 206 4.53 1.57 25.22
CA GLU A 206 4.08 2.92 24.83
C GLU A 206 2.63 2.93 24.29
N GLY A 207 1.96 1.78 24.25
CA GLY A 207 0.56 1.62 23.86
C GLY A 207 0.31 1.69 22.36
N TYR A 208 1.30 1.36 21.53
CA TYR A 208 1.08 1.17 20.08
C TYR A 208 0.45 -0.20 19.82
N PRO A 209 -0.49 -0.33 18.86
CA PRO A 209 -1.13 -1.59 18.53
C PRO A 209 -0.21 -2.43 17.62
N VAL A 210 0.93 -2.87 18.15
CA VAL A 210 1.83 -3.81 17.45
C VAL A 210 1.15 -5.17 17.41
N THR A 211 0.74 -5.60 16.22
CA THR A 211 0.01 -6.85 16.01
C THR A 211 0.91 -7.94 15.46
N HIS A 212 1.84 -7.58 14.56
CA HIS A 212 2.68 -8.55 13.86
C HIS A 212 4.15 -8.12 13.77
N ILE A 213 5.03 -9.12 13.69
CA ILE A 213 6.44 -8.96 13.35
C ILE A 213 6.76 -9.81 12.11
N SER A 214 7.37 -9.19 11.11
CA SER A 214 7.85 -9.83 9.89
C SER A 214 9.39 -9.76 9.81
N PRO A 215 10.11 -10.86 10.13
CA PRO A 215 11.54 -10.77 10.42
C PRO A 215 12.46 -10.72 9.20
N VAL A 216 11.95 -10.95 7.99
CA VAL A 216 12.72 -11.01 6.74
C VAL A 216 11.96 -10.31 5.61
N ASN A 217 12.64 -9.96 4.51
CA ASN A 217 12.01 -9.37 3.32
C ASN A 217 12.59 -9.98 2.04
N GLU A 218 11.72 -10.44 1.14
CA GLU A 218 12.05 -11.11 -0.13
C GLU A 218 13.27 -12.03 -0.04
N PRO A 219 13.17 -13.09 0.79
CA PRO A 219 14.30 -13.91 1.17
C PRO A 219 14.99 -14.61 -0.02
N GLN A 220 14.30 -14.75 -1.15
CA GLN A 220 14.82 -15.41 -2.35
C GLN A 220 15.85 -14.60 -3.15
N TYR A 221 16.01 -13.29 -2.90
CA TYR A 221 16.84 -12.42 -3.74
C TYR A 221 18.27 -12.25 -3.24
N ASN A 222 19.16 -11.94 -4.18
CA ASN A 222 20.52 -11.47 -3.90
C ASN A 222 20.49 -9.96 -3.69
N TRP A 223 20.62 -9.51 -2.45
CA TRP A 223 20.60 -8.10 -2.08
C TRP A 223 22.02 -7.51 -2.09
N ASP A 224 22.63 -7.38 -3.27
CA ASP A 224 24.06 -7.07 -3.39
C ASP A 224 24.43 -5.59 -3.36
N SER A 225 23.45 -4.69 -3.49
CA SER A 225 23.66 -3.24 -3.57
C SER A 225 22.36 -2.43 -3.49
N GLY A 226 22.49 -1.10 -3.42
CA GLY A 226 21.39 -0.14 -3.66
C GLY A 226 20.39 0.08 -2.51
N GLN A 227 20.22 -0.90 -1.61
CA GLN A 227 19.40 -0.79 -0.40
C GLN A 227 19.81 -1.83 0.64
N GLU A 228 19.25 -1.74 1.86
CA GLU A 228 19.33 -2.81 2.86
C GLU A 228 18.55 -4.05 2.39
N GLY A 229 19.10 -5.25 2.65
CA GLY A 229 18.49 -6.53 2.31
C GLY A 229 19.34 -7.73 2.75
N SER A 230 18.73 -8.90 2.91
CA SER A 230 19.41 -10.17 3.16
C SER A 230 18.63 -11.30 2.50
N GLY A 231 19.32 -12.18 1.77
CA GLY A 231 18.74 -13.44 1.33
C GLY A 231 18.49 -14.36 2.53
N TRP A 232 17.60 -15.35 2.40
CA TRP A 232 17.35 -16.39 3.40
C TRP A 232 16.76 -17.64 2.76
N THR A 233 17.34 -18.80 3.03
CA THR A 233 16.68 -20.08 2.74
C THR A 233 15.51 -20.33 3.69
N ASN A 234 14.56 -21.19 3.29
CA ASN A 234 13.46 -21.59 4.16
C ASN A 234 13.92 -22.19 5.50
N ASP A 235 15.04 -22.91 5.54
CA ASP A 235 15.64 -23.42 6.80
C ASP A 235 16.14 -22.28 7.70
N GLU A 236 16.81 -21.26 7.13
CA GLU A 236 17.28 -20.10 7.88
C GLU A 236 16.12 -19.23 8.38
N VAL A 237 15.07 -19.03 7.57
CA VAL A 237 13.84 -18.33 8.00
C VAL A 237 13.17 -19.09 9.14
N ALA A 238 13.00 -20.41 9.03
CA ALA A 238 12.38 -21.22 10.08
C ALA A 238 13.20 -21.20 11.39
N ARG A 239 14.54 -21.17 11.30
CA ARG A 239 15.43 -20.99 12.46
C ARG A 239 15.19 -19.64 13.13
N LEU A 240 15.18 -18.54 12.38
CA LEU A 240 14.94 -17.21 12.93
C LEU A 240 13.56 -17.07 13.58
N ILE A 241 12.52 -17.64 12.96
CA ILE A 241 11.16 -17.62 13.50
C ILE A 241 11.07 -18.34 14.85
N ARG A 242 11.80 -19.45 15.07
CA ARG A 242 11.82 -20.16 16.36
C ARG A 242 12.49 -19.35 17.47
N GLU A 243 13.58 -18.67 17.13
CA GLU A 243 14.25 -17.76 18.07
C GLU A 243 13.34 -16.58 18.42
N LEU A 244 12.64 -16.04 17.42
CA LEU A 244 11.67 -14.96 17.62
C LEU A 244 10.46 -15.39 18.46
N ASP A 245 9.89 -16.57 18.22
CA ASP A 245 8.81 -17.15 19.04
C ASP A 245 9.23 -17.23 20.52
N THR A 246 10.45 -17.73 20.76
CA THR A 246 11.05 -17.80 22.09
C THR A 246 11.24 -16.42 22.73
N ALA A 247 11.72 -15.44 21.95
CA ALA A 247 11.94 -14.07 22.42
C ALA A 247 10.62 -13.38 22.79
N ILE A 248 9.59 -13.48 21.94
CA ILE A 248 8.27 -12.89 22.18
C ILE A 248 7.61 -13.53 23.42
N THR A 249 7.67 -14.85 23.56
CA THR A 249 7.19 -15.56 24.75
C THR A 249 7.91 -15.10 26.01
N SER A 250 9.24 -15.02 25.97
CA SER A 250 10.07 -14.59 27.11
C SER A 250 9.82 -13.13 27.49
N ALA A 251 9.49 -12.30 26.51
CA ALA A 251 9.15 -10.90 26.71
C ALA A 251 7.75 -10.69 27.32
N GLY A 252 6.90 -11.73 27.32
CA GLY A 252 5.50 -11.68 27.77
C GLY A 252 4.57 -10.97 26.79
N LEU A 253 4.91 -10.97 25.50
CA LEU A 253 4.17 -10.26 24.45
C LEU A 253 3.11 -11.17 23.82
N SER A 254 1.99 -10.57 23.42
CA SER A 254 0.93 -11.23 22.64
C SER A 254 0.92 -10.69 21.21
N ILE A 255 2.03 -10.91 20.50
CA ILE A 255 2.26 -10.48 19.12
C ILE A 255 2.43 -11.72 18.25
N ASP A 256 1.95 -11.67 17.01
CA ASP A 256 2.07 -12.76 16.06
C ASP A 256 3.26 -12.54 15.10
N ILE A 257 3.86 -13.63 14.63
CA ILE A 257 4.91 -13.61 13.60
C ILE A 257 4.23 -13.77 12.24
N LEU A 258 4.59 -12.90 11.30
CA LEU A 258 4.11 -12.90 9.92
C LEU A 258 5.22 -13.48 9.01
N PRO A 259 5.14 -14.78 8.62
CA PRO A 259 6.12 -15.40 7.74
C PRO A 259 5.81 -15.18 6.26
N GLY A 260 6.80 -15.45 5.41
CA GLY A 260 6.65 -15.49 3.95
C GLY A 260 7.47 -14.38 3.29
N GLU A 261 6.87 -13.21 3.11
CA GLU A 261 7.45 -12.01 2.46
C GLU A 261 8.14 -12.34 1.13
N SER A 262 7.70 -13.38 0.42
CA SER A 262 8.25 -13.71 -0.88
C SER A 262 7.91 -12.59 -1.85
N GLY A 263 8.93 -12.00 -2.45
CA GLY A 263 8.82 -10.97 -3.51
C GLY A 263 8.04 -11.38 -4.78
N ASP A 264 7.53 -12.60 -4.84
CA ASP A 264 6.68 -13.13 -5.91
C ASP A 264 5.83 -14.28 -5.36
N TYR A 265 4.52 -14.23 -5.58
CA TYR A 265 3.58 -15.24 -5.10
C TYR A 265 3.88 -16.69 -5.53
N GLU A 266 4.56 -16.90 -6.63
CA GLU A 266 4.87 -18.24 -7.10
C GLU A 266 5.84 -18.99 -6.19
N TYR A 267 6.76 -18.31 -5.50
CA TYR A 267 7.62 -18.98 -4.52
C TYR A 267 6.83 -19.58 -3.36
N LEU A 268 5.64 -19.04 -3.06
CA LEU A 268 4.83 -19.54 -1.96
C LEU A 268 4.30 -20.96 -2.19
N TYR A 269 4.01 -21.35 -3.44
CA TYR A 269 3.27 -22.59 -3.72
C TYR A 269 3.91 -23.53 -4.74
N LYS A 270 4.96 -23.13 -5.45
CA LYS A 270 5.64 -24.00 -6.43
C LYS A 270 7.16 -23.92 -6.34
N PHE A 271 7.81 -24.86 -7.00
CA PHE A 271 9.23 -24.75 -7.33
C PHE A 271 9.45 -23.64 -8.36
N LYS A 272 10.32 -22.67 -8.01
CA LYS A 272 10.76 -21.57 -8.86
C LYS A 272 12.24 -21.32 -8.61
N ASN A 273 13.05 -21.44 -9.66
CA ASN A 273 14.51 -21.30 -9.66
C ASN A 273 15.28 -22.33 -8.82
N ASP A 274 15.06 -22.39 -7.50
CA ASP A 274 15.73 -23.30 -6.59
C ASP A 274 14.82 -23.81 -5.47
N ALA A 275 15.22 -24.91 -4.83
CA ALA A 275 14.40 -25.57 -3.81
C ALA A 275 14.44 -24.90 -2.43
N ALA A 276 15.52 -24.17 -2.12
CA ALA A 276 15.73 -23.61 -0.79
C ALA A 276 14.81 -22.43 -0.50
N HIS A 277 14.30 -21.75 -1.53
CA HIS A 277 13.40 -20.59 -1.42
C HIS A 277 11.97 -20.87 -1.90
N SER A 278 11.71 -22.06 -2.43
CA SER A 278 10.45 -22.40 -3.08
C SER A 278 9.49 -23.15 -2.16
N ASN A 279 8.22 -23.25 -2.59
CA ASN A 279 7.14 -23.97 -1.90
C ASN A 279 7.02 -23.55 -0.42
N VAL A 280 7.09 -22.26 -0.13
CA VAL A 280 7.13 -21.73 1.25
C VAL A 280 5.95 -22.23 2.12
N LEU A 281 4.74 -22.31 1.56
CA LEU A 281 3.57 -22.88 2.24
C LEU A 281 3.83 -24.31 2.71
N SER A 282 4.35 -25.15 1.80
CA SER A 282 4.68 -26.53 2.12
C SER A 282 5.82 -26.62 3.13
N ALA A 283 6.86 -25.80 2.99
CA ALA A 283 7.99 -25.77 3.91
C ALA A 283 7.53 -25.46 5.35
N PHE A 284 6.74 -24.40 5.54
CA PHE A 284 6.38 -23.90 6.86
C PHE A 284 5.20 -24.61 7.53
N PHE A 285 4.29 -25.18 6.74
CA PHE A 285 3.03 -25.74 7.25
C PHE A 285 2.85 -27.25 7.02
N THR A 286 3.88 -27.98 6.56
CA THR A 286 3.87 -29.47 6.54
C THR A 286 4.46 -30.03 7.85
N PRO A 287 3.67 -30.70 8.71
CA PRO A 287 4.20 -31.28 9.95
C PRO A 287 5.30 -32.32 9.68
N GLY A 288 6.37 -32.26 10.47
CA GLY A 288 7.47 -33.23 10.41
C GLY A 288 8.65 -32.83 9.52
N THR A 289 8.57 -31.70 8.79
CA THR A 289 9.73 -31.12 8.07
C THR A 289 10.65 -30.37 9.03
N SER A 290 11.93 -30.18 8.65
CA SER A 290 12.89 -29.34 9.41
C SER A 290 12.47 -27.86 9.47
N THR A 291 11.65 -27.43 8.52
CA THR A 291 11.16 -26.06 8.34
C THR A 291 9.78 -25.82 8.94
N TYR A 292 9.15 -26.85 9.53
CA TYR A 292 7.82 -26.69 10.12
C TYR A 292 7.84 -25.70 11.28
N ILE A 293 6.98 -24.68 11.18
CA ILE A 293 6.78 -23.62 12.19
C ILE A 293 5.33 -23.50 12.65
N GLY A 294 4.41 -24.27 12.07
CA GLY A 294 2.96 -24.17 12.35
C GLY A 294 2.52 -24.61 13.75
N ASN A 295 3.43 -25.11 14.59
CA ASN A 295 3.18 -25.46 15.99
C ASN A 295 3.72 -24.44 17.00
N LEU A 296 4.33 -23.35 16.52
CA LEU A 296 4.87 -22.29 17.38
C LEU A 296 3.74 -21.43 17.94
N THR A 297 3.96 -20.85 19.12
CA THR A 297 2.91 -20.12 19.88
C THR A 297 2.45 -18.87 19.16
N HIS A 298 3.40 -18.15 18.58
CA HIS A 298 3.22 -16.86 17.93
C HIS A 298 3.06 -16.97 16.40
N VAL A 299 3.07 -18.18 15.83
CA VAL A 299 2.81 -18.39 14.39
C VAL A 299 1.36 -18.79 14.19
N LYS A 300 0.57 -17.93 13.56
CA LYS A 300 -0.79 -18.29 13.10
C LYS A 300 -0.72 -19.04 11.79
N LYS A 301 -1.83 -19.67 11.40
CA LYS A 301 -2.02 -20.19 10.05
C LYS A 301 -2.23 -19.03 9.07
N LEU A 302 -1.17 -18.27 8.86
CA LEU A 302 -1.12 -17.05 8.07
C LEU A 302 0.24 -16.97 7.39
N ILE A 303 0.24 -16.57 6.13
CA ILE A 303 1.45 -16.25 5.35
C ILE A 303 1.24 -14.96 4.58
N CYS A 304 2.31 -14.21 4.31
CA CYS A 304 2.28 -13.08 3.40
C CYS A 304 3.19 -13.29 2.18
N GLY A 305 2.97 -12.47 1.16
CA GLY A 305 3.85 -12.34 0.01
C GLY A 305 3.52 -11.12 -0.82
N HIS A 306 4.38 -10.86 -1.80
CA HIS A 306 4.32 -9.69 -2.65
C HIS A 306 3.72 -10.06 -4.01
N SER A 307 2.90 -9.17 -4.55
CA SER A 307 2.18 -9.40 -5.81
C SER A 307 3.03 -9.10 -7.06
N TYR A 308 4.32 -8.80 -6.90
CA TYR A 308 5.20 -8.44 -8.01
C TYR A 308 5.37 -9.59 -9.01
N TRP A 309 5.71 -9.23 -10.25
CA TRP A 309 6.08 -10.12 -11.37
C TRP A 309 4.98 -11.08 -11.82
N THR A 310 3.86 -11.12 -11.10
CA THR A 310 2.68 -11.95 -11.34
C THR A 310 1.47 -11.09 -11.71
N ASP A 311 1.73 -9.87 -12.18
CA ASP A 311 0.81 -8.78 -12.43
C ASP A 311 0.81 -8.30 -13.90
N GLY A 312 1.38 -9.06 -14.84
CA GLY A 312 1.53 -8.63 -16.23
C GLY A 312 0.24 -8.65 -17.08
N THR A 313 -0.70 -9.54 -16.81
CA THR A 313 -1.98 -9.68 -17.54
C THR A 313 -3.13 -10.03 -16.59
N TRP A 314 -4.37 -9.72 -16.98
CA TRP A 314 -5.57 -10.08 -16.24
C TRP A 314 -5.67 -11.59 -15.98
N ASP A 315 -5.56 -12.41 -17.02
CA ASP A 315 -5.67 -13.86 -16.88
C ASP A 315 -4.46 -14.47 -16.16
N GLY A 316 -3.26 -13.93 -16.38
CA GLY A 316 -2.05 -14.33 -15.69
C GLY A 316 -2.14 -14.09 -14.18
N MET A 317 -2.58 -12.89 -13.79
CA MET A 317 -2.87 -12.54 -12.40
C MET A 317 -3.81 -13.55 -11.77
N ARG A 318 -4.96 -13.78 -12.41
CA ARG A 318 -6.00 -14.68 -11.91
C ARG A 318 -5.53 -16.11 -11.81
N ASN A 319 -4.73 -16.59 -12.75
CA ASN A 319 -4.18 -17.94 -12.72
C ASN A 319 -3.25 -18.13 -11.50
N VAL A 320 -2.28 -17.24 -11.31
CA VAL A 320 -1.35 -17.32 -10.16
C VAL A 320 -2.11 -17.26 -8.84
N ARG A 321 -3.06 -16.33 -8.71
CA ARG A 321 -3.85 -16.11 -7.49
C ARG A 321 -4.76 -17.30 -7.16
N LYS A 322 -5.34 -17.95 -8.18
CA LYS A 322 -6.10 -19.22 -8.01
C LYS A 322 -5.20 -20.34 -7.47
N GLN A 323 -3.99 -20.48 -8.01
CA GLN A 323 -3.05 -21.51 -7.56
C GLN A 323 -2.58 -21.25 -6.13
N LEU A 324 -2.28 -19.99 -5.79
CA LEU A 324 -1.96 -19.58 -4.44
C LEU A 324 -3.11 -19.87 -3.46
N ALA A 325 -4.34 -19.47 -3.78
CA ALA A 325 -5.51 -19.75 -2.95
C ALA A 325 -5.74 -21.27 -2.75
N GLN A 326 -5.61 -22.07 -3.81
CA GLN A 326 -5.72 -23.53 -3.73
C GLN A 326 -4.64 -24.13 -2.83
N ALA A 327 -3.39 -23.68 -2.96
CA ALA A 327 -2.29 -24.16 -2.13
C ALA A 327 -2.49 -23.76 -0.66
N ALA A 328 -2.86 -22.52 -0.37
CA ALA A 328 -3.12 -22.06 0.99
C ALA A 328 -4.29 -22.81 1.64
N GLN A 329 -5.35 -23.11 0.87
CA GLN A 329 -6.48 -23.93 1.33
C GLN A 329 -6.05 -25.36 1.74
N GLN A 330 -5.06 -25.96 1.06
CA GLN A 330 -4.57 -27.30 1.44
C GLN A 330 -3.96 -27.33 2.85
N TYR A 331 -3.41 -26.20 3.31
CA TYR A 331 -2.82 -26.06 4.65
C TYR A 331 -3.72 -25.33 5.64
N ASP A 332 -4.92 -24.89 5.21
CA ASP A 332 -5.84 -24.06 6.00
C ASP A 332 -5.16 -22.75 6.48
N VAL A 333 -4.43 -22.10 5.57
CA VAL A 333 -3.63 -20.90 5.82
C VAL A 333 -4.28 -19.67 5.18
N GLU A 334 -4.38 -18.57 5.94
CA GLU A 334 -4.77 -17.25 5.45
C GLU A 334 -3.62 -16.60 4.66
N ILE A 335 -3.94 -15.74 3.70
CA ILE A 335 -2.95 -15.05 2.87
C ILE A 335 -3.08 -13.53 3.06
N TRP A 336 -1.95 -12.87 3.30
CA TRP A 336 -1.84 -11.41 3.20
C TRP A 336 -1.04 -11.02 1.96
N GLN A 337 -1.46 -9.95 1.30
CA GLN A 337 -0.60 -9.20 0.40
C GLN A 337 0.11 -8.12 1.23
N SER A 338 1.44 -8.18 1.29
CA SER A 338 2.25 -7.35 2.20
C SER A 338 3.06 -6.26 1.51
N GLU A 339 3.25 -6.36 0.19
CA GLU A 339 3.97 -5.35 -0.58
C GLU A 339 3.65 -5.40 -2.07
N TRP A 340 3.32 -4.24 -2.63
CA TRP A 340 3.22 -4.04 -4.06
C TRP A 340 3.38 -2.56 -4.41
N SER A 341 4.02 -2.34 -5.54
CA SER A 341 3.99 -1.13 -6.36
C SER A 341 4.25 -1.57 -7.80
N MET A 342 4.12 -0.69 -8.78
CA MET A 342 4.21 -1.10 -10.19
C MET A 342 5.67 -1.24 -10.65
N LEU A 343 6.43 -2.21 -10.09
CA LEU A 343 7.88 -2.42 -10.34
C LEU A 343 8.20 -3.05 -11.69
N GLY A 344 7.45 -4.07 -12.10
CA GLY A 344 7.76 -4.85 -13.29
C GLY A 344 7.80 -4.04 -14.59
N ASP A 345 8.25 -4.66 -15.67
CA ASP A 345 8.14 -4.10 -17.03
C ASP A 345 7.33 -5.02 -17.96
N GLY A 346 6.93 -6.20 -17.47
CA GLY A 346 6.27 -7.27 -18.24
C GLY A 346 4.75 -7.10 -18.40
N TYR A 347 4.24 -5.88 -18.44
CA TYR A 347 2.80 -5.63 -18.61
C TYR A 347 2.40 -5.77 -20.08
N SER A 348 1.31 -6.48 -20.36
CA SER A 348 0.82 -6.63 -21.73
C SER A 348 0.42 -5.27 -22.31
N SER A 349 0.89 -4.98 -23.52
CA SER A 349 0.53 -3.77 -24.27
C SER A 349 -0.96 -3.69 -24.61
N SER A 350 -1.69 -4.80 -24.54
CA SER A 350 -3.15 -4.83 -24.69
C SER A 350 -3.90 -4.41 -23.43
N GLU A 351 -3.23 -4.31 -22.29
CA GLU A 351 -3.83 -4.05 -20.97
C GLU A 351 -3.23 -2.86 -20.23
N PHE A 352 -2.04 -2.44 -20.65
CA PHE A 352 -1.35 -1.26 -20.15
C PHE A 352 -0.67 -0.57 -21.34
N ILE A 353 -0.89 0.72 -21.49
CA ILE A 353 -0.43 1.50 -22.66
C ILE A 353 1.10 1.69 -22.72
N GLY A 354 1.81 1.21 -21.69
CA GLY A 354 3.26 1.35 -21.55
C GLY A 354 3.65 2.64 -20.84
N TYR A 355 4.78 2.61 -20.14
CA TYR A 355 5.17 3.69 -19.23
C TYR A 355 5.35 5.04 -19.90
N ASP A 356 5.86 5.08 -21.13
CA ASP A 356 6.08 6.34 -21.86
C ASP A 356 4.75 7.08 -22.10
N GLN A 357 3.68 6.35 -22.41
CA GLN A 357 2.37 6.90 -22.74
C GLN A 357 1.43 7.00 -21.53
N ALA A 358 1.63 6.16 -20.51
CA ALA A 358 0.76 6.10 -19.34
C ALA A 358 0.74 7.41 -18.54
N THR A 359 -0.43 7.78 -18.06
CA THR A 359 -0.65 8.80 -17.04
C THR A 359 -0.49 8.22 -15.63
N GLU A 360 -0.42 9.07 -14.61
CA GLU A 360 -0.48 8.62 -13.21
C GLU A 360 -1.80 7.90 -12.88
N MET A 361 -2.91 8.28 -13.55
CA MET A 361 -4.20 7.62 -13.37
C MET A 361 -4.21 6.22 -14.01
N ASP A 362 -3.56 6.01 -15.16
CA ASP A 362 -3.44 4.67 -15.77
C ASP A 362 -2.73 3.69 -14.84
N ILE A 363 -1.67 4.16 -14.17
CA ILE A 363 -0.95 3.40 -13.14
C ILE A 363 -1.87 3.08 -11.97
N ALA A 364 -2.66 4.05 -11.50
CA ALA A 364 -3.59 3.86 -10.39
C ALA A 364 -4.75 2.90 -10.74
N LEU A 365 -5.28 2.96 -11.96
CA LEU A 365 -6.27 2.01 -12.47
C LEU A 365 -5.69 0.59 -12.56
N TYR A 366 -4.43 0.46 -12.98
CA TYR A 366 -3.73 -0.82 -12.98
C TYR A 366 -3.52 -1.36 -11.56
N MET A 367 -3.17 -0.50 -10.60
CA MET A 367 -3.11 -0.89 -9.18
C MET A 367 -4.46 -1.42 -8.68
N SER A 368 -5.58 -0.77 -9.03
CA SER A 368 -6.91 -1.27 -8.68
C SER A 368 -7.21 -2.65 -9.28
N LYS A 369 -6.70 -2.93 -10.48
CA LYS A 369 -6.76 -4.27 -11.10
C LYS A 369 -6.02 -5.31 -10.26
N VAL A 370 -4.83 -4.97 -9.73
CA VAL A 370 -4.05 -5.86 -8.85
C VAL A 370 -4.78 -6.08 -7.51
N ILE A 371 -5.18 -5.00 -6.82
CA ILE A 371 -5.95 -5.05 -5.57
C ILE A 371 -7.19 -5.94 -5.73
N HIS A 372 -7.96 -5.73 -6.80
CA HIS A 372 -9.16 -6.51 -7.05
C HIS A 372 -8.85 -8.00 -7.15
N ASN A 373 -7.89 -8.40 -8.00
CA ASN A 373 -7.59 -9.81 -8.18
C ASN A 373 -6.98 -10.45 -6.92
N ASP A 374 -6.15 -9.72 -6.16
CA ASP A 374 -5.64 -10.19 -4.87
C ASP A 374 -6.82 -10.49 -3.91
N LEU A 375 -7.77 -9.56 -3.78
CA LEU A 375 -8.92 -9.70 -2.88
C LEU A 375 -9.95 -10.74 -3.35
N THR A 376 -10.27 -10.82 -4.65
CA THR A 376 -11.38 -11.66 -5.12
C THR A 376 -10.96 -13.06 -5.55
N ILE A 377 -9.70 -13.24 -5.95
CA ILE A 377 -9.19 -14.50 -6.52
C ILE A 377 -8.23 -15.21 -5.59
N ALA A 378 -7.21 -14.51 -5.07
CA ALA A 378 -6.36 -15.09 -4.03
C ALA A 378 -7.09 -15.13 -2.67
N GLY A 379 -8.07 -14.24 -2.47
CA GLY A 379 -8.82 -14.17 -1.23
C GLY A 379 -8.01 -13.57 -0.10
N VAL A 380 -7.04 -12.68 -0.41
CA VAL A 380 -6.20 -12.07 0.63
C VAL A 380 -7.06 -11.26 1.61
N SER A 381 -6.68 -11.27 2.88
CA SER A 381 -7.35 -10.54 3.95
C SER A 381 -6.66 -9.22 4.30
N SER A 382 -5.45 -8.97 3.80
CA SER A 382 -4.78 -7.67 3.90
C SER A 382 -4.10 -7.31 2.58
N TRP A 383 -3.97 -6.00 2.32
CA TRP A 383 -3.27 -5.47 1.17
C TRP A 383 -2.45 -4.23 1.56
N SER A 384 -1.15 -4.24 1.31
CA SER A 384 -0.24 -3.13 1.58
C SER A 384 0.49 -2.67 0.32
N TYR A 385 0.43 -1.36 0.09
CA TYR A 385 1.32 -0.70 -0.87
C TYR A 385 2.76 -0.73 -0.32
N TRP A 386 3.76 -0.60 -1.20
CA TRP A 386 5.15 -0.45 -0.79
C TRP A 386 5.41 0.92 -0.13
N THR A 387 6.12 1.85 -0.77
CA THR A 387 6.45 3.12 -0.10
C THR A 387 5.24 4.05 -0.05
N SER A 388 4.97 4.58 1.14
CA SER A 388 3.92 5.59 1.33
C SER A 388 4.28 6.93 0.68
N MET A 389 5.56 7.25 0.56
CA MET A 389 6.05 8.47 -0.07
C MET A 389 7.48 8.30 -0.56
N ASP A 390 7.86 9.04 -1.59
CA ASP A 390 9.25 9.12 -2.07
C ASP A 390 9.44 10.33 -3.00
N ILE A 391 10.66 10.56 -3.47
CA ILE A 391 11.00 11.58 -4.47
C ILE A 391 10.84 10.99 -5.88
N PRO A 392 10.23 11.71 -6.85
CA PRO A 392 9.94 11.17 -8.17
C PRO A 392 11.16 11.10 -9.11
N ARG A 393 12.24 10.44 -8.71
CA ARG A 393 13.50 10.36 -9.47
C ARG A 393 13.37 9.43 -10.69
N TRP A 394 14.22 9.66 -11.69
CA TRP A 394 14.39 8.78 -12.86
C TRP A 394 13.15 8.58 -13.74
N GLY A 395 12.18 9.50 -13.69
CA GLY A 395 11.05 9.49 -14.63
C GLY A 395 10.04 8.35 -14.43
N HIS A 396 10.06 7.69 -13.27
CA HIS A 396 9.18 6.55 -12.94
C HIS A 396 7.69 6.88 -12.73
N LYS A 397 7.23 8.10 -13.08
CA LYS A 397 5.82 8.55 -13.03
C LYS A 397 5.07 8.19 -11.74
N ASN A 398 5.73 8.35 -10.59
CA ASN A 398 5.17 8.07 -9.27
C ASN A 398 4.68 6.61 -9.06
N ARG A 399 5.13 5.67 -9.89
CA ARG A 399 4.63 4.28 -9.90
C ARG A 399 5.06 3.44 -8.67
N PHE A 400 5.91 3.99 -7.82
CA PHE A 400 6.43 3.36 -6.59
C PHE A 400 5.92 4.00 -5.30
N LEU A 401 5.15 5.08 -5.36
CA LEU A 401 4.81 5.90 -4.19
C LEU A 401 3.33 6.30 -4.15
N LEU A 402 2.82 6.69 -2.97
CA LEU A 402 1.48 7.27 -2.80
C LEU A 402 1.53 8.81 -2.67
N ILE A 403 2.61 9.36 -2.12
CA ILE A 403 2.82 10.81 -1.99
C ILE A 403 4.17 11.16 -2.60
N SER A 404 4.15 12.03 -3.61
CA SER A 404 5.35 12.52 -4.27
C SER A 404 5.95 13.65 -3.44
N LEU A 405 7.27 13.63 -3.23
CA LEU A 405 8.02 14.63 -2.46
C LEU A 405 8.98 15.37 -3.39
N GLU A 406 9.05 16.70 -3.28
CA GLU A 406 10.05 17.52 -3.95
C GLU A 406 10.78 18.39 -2.93
N PRO A 407 12.07 18.12 -2.63
CA PRO A 407 12.88 18.99 -1.79
C PRO A 407 12.96 20.41 -2.34
N SER A 408 13.21 21.40 -1.47
CA SER A 408 13.26 22.83 -1.88
C SER A 408 14.33 23.16 -2.94
N ASP A 409 15.34 22.30 -3.09
CA ASP A 409 16.39 22.40 -4.12
C ASP A 409 16.21 21.40 -5.27
N GLY A 410 14.99 20.86 -5.44
CA GLY A 410 14.56 20.03 -6.56
C GLY A 410 14.62 18.53 -6.30
N VAL A 411 14.15 17.73 -7.27
CA VAL A 411 14.04 16.26 -7.16
C VAL A 411 15.36 15.49 -7.01
N TYR A 412 16.50 16.13 -7.24
CA TYR A 412 17.84 15.58 -6.96
C TYR A 412 18.52 16.27 -5.77
N GLY A 413 17.78 17.12 -5.05
CA GLY A 413 18.20 17.82 -3.86
C GLY A 413 18.26 16.94 -2.62
N ASP A 414 18.60 17.56 -1.49
CA ASP A 414 18.69 16.86 -0.20
C ASP A 414 17.29 16.65 0.37
N ILE A 415 16.89 15.40 0.56
CA ILE A 415 15.56 15.03 1.11
C ILE A 415 15.27 15.68 2.47
N GLU A 416 16.29 16.10 3.22
CA GLU A 416 16.10 16.80 4.49
C GLU A 416 15.63 18.25 4.32
N LYS A 417 15.82 18.86 3.14
CA LYS A 417 15.37 20.22 2.86
C LYS A 417 13.91 20.21 2.46
N GLU A 418 13.05 20.43 3.46
CA GLU A 418 11.61 20.56 3.28
C GLU A 418 11.23 21.37 2.04
N GLY A 419 10.41 20.79 1.17
CA GLY A 419 9.90 21.44 -0.02
C GLY A 419 8.39 21.22 -0.18
N THR A 420 7.96 20.66 -1.30
CA THR A 420 6.54 20.44 -1.61
C THR A 420 6.18 18.96 -1.64
N TYR A 421 4.88 18.66 -1.53
CA TYR A 421 4.36 17.30 -1.65
C TYR A 421 3.09 17.28 -2.49
N LYS A 422 2.80 16.13 -3.11
CA LYS A 422 1.61 15.90 -3.93
C LYS A 422 1.04 14.50 -3.65
N ALA A 423 -0.23 14.43 -3.25
CA ALA A 423 -0.98 13.18 -3.25
C ALA A 423 -1.22 12.71 -4.69
N THR A 424 -0.85 11.48 -4.99
CA THR A 424 -0.96 10.91 -6.35
C THR A 424 -2.30 10.20 -6.56
N PRO A 425 -2.69 9.92 -7.80
CA PRO A 425 -3.86 9.07 -8.08
C PRO A 425 -3.80 7.70 -7.40
N THR A 426 -2.62 7.09 -7.22
CA THR A 426 -2.47 5.81 -6.49
C THR A 426 -2.92 5.94 -5.04
N LEU A 427 -2.63 7.06 -4.35
CA LEU A 427 -3.17 7.31 -3.01
C LEU A 427 -4.70 7.29 -3.00
N TRP A 428 -5.34 8.07 -3.87
CA TRP A 428 -6.80 8.18 -3.88
C TRP A 428 -7.49 6.91 -4.38
N VAL A 429 -6.87 6.14 -5.27
CA VAL A 429 -7.37 4.81 -5.64
C VAL A 429 -7.24 3.83 -4.48
N LEU A 430 -6.13 3.81 -3.74
CA LEU A 430 -6.05 3.00 -2.52
C LEU A 430 -7.10 3.45 -1.48
N GLY A 431 -7.39 4.76 -1.42
CA GLY A 431 -8.46 5.34 -0.60
C GLY A 431 -9.87 4.84 -0.93
N ASN A 432 -10.16 4.46 -2.18
CA ASN A 432 -11.44 3.84 -2.54
C ASN A 432 -11.66 2.53 -1.77
N TYR A 433 -10.59 1.82 -1.43
CA TYR A 433 -10.67 0.59 -0.64
C TYR A 433 -10.50 0.90 0.85
N SER A 434 -9.37 1.49 1.22
CA SER A 434 -8.91 1.63 2.60
C SER A 434 -9.82 2.49 3.48
N LEU A 435 -10.39 3.58 2.95
CA LEU A 435 -11.24 4.48 3.74
C LEU A 435 -12.58 3.84 4.11
N PHE A 436 -13.11 2.98 3.24
CA PHE A 436 -14.49 2.50 3.33
C PHE A 436 -14.63 1.03 3.73
N ILE A 437 -13.65 0.19 3.39
CA ILE A 437 -13.61 -1.21 3.79
C ILE A 437 -12.70 -1.32 5.02
N ARG A 438 -13.30 -1.17 6.21
CA ARG A 438 -12.57 -1.14 7.49
C ARG A 438 -12.24 -2.56 8.00
N PRO A 439 -11.27 -2.72 8.92
CA PRO A 439 -11.03 -4.00 9.58
C PRO A 439 -12.33 -4.64 10.10
N GLY A 440 -12.49 -5.94 9.86
CA GLY A 440 -13.68 -6.72 10.20
C GLY A 440 -14.77 -6.75 9.11
N TYR A 441 -14.68 -5.92 8.06
CA TYR A 441 -15.59 -6.05 6.93
C TYR A 441 -15.41 -7.41 6.27
N ARG A 442 -16.52 -8.06 5.91
CA ARG A 442 -16.51 -9.37 5.27
C ARG A 442 -16.84 -9.25 3.80
N ARG A 443 -16.04 -9.86 2.94
CA ARG A 443 -16.33 -9.89 1.50
C ARG A 443 -17.59 -10.70 1.26
N ILE A 444 -18.51 -10.16 0.46
CA ILE A 444 -19.73 -10.83 0.02
C ILE A 444 -19.70 -11.03 -1.49
N MET A 445 -20.58 -11.88 -2.00
CA MET A 445 -20.65 -12.16 -3.42
C MET A 445 -21.12 -10.92 -4.19
N LEU A 446 -20.33 -10.56 -5.20
CA LEU A 446 -20.72 -9.64 -6.26
C LEU A 446 -20.57 -10.38 -7.58
N ASN A 447 -21.68 -10.60 -8.27
CA ASN A 447 -21.72 -11.29 -9.55
C ASN A 447 -22.03 -10.29 -10.68
N MET A 448 -21.17 -10.28 -11.69
CA MET A 448 -21.32 -9.49 -12.92
C MET A 448 -20.54 -10.15 -14.06
N ASN A 449 -20.78 -9.72 -15.29
CA ASN A 449 -19.90 -10.06 -16.41
C ASN A 449 -18.63 -9.18 -16.34
N GLU A 450 -17.74 -9.60 -15.45
CA GLU A 450 -16.44 -8.99 -15.16
C GLU A 450 -15.48 -9.14 -16.36
N SER A 451 -14.68 -8.10 -16.62
CA SER A 451 -13.61 -8.11 -17.62
C SER A 451 -12.37 -7.38 -17.11
N SER A 452 -11.26 -7.46 -17.84
CA SER A 452 -10.04 -6.68 -17.55
C SER A 452 -10.23 -5.16 -17.59
N SER A 453 -11.38 -4.68 -18.08
CA SER A 453 -11.75 -3.27 -18.22
C SER A 453 -12.92 -2.84 -17.32
N PHE A 454 -13.66 -3.77 -16.72
CA PHE A 454 -14.74 -3.45 -15.79
C PHE A 454 -14.94 -4.57 -14.76
N PHE A 455 -14.69 -4.26 -13.49
CA PHE A 455 -14.73 -5.24 -12.40
C PHE A 455 -15.13 -4.57 -11.08
N GLY A 456 -15.53 -5.37 -10.08
CA GLY A 456 -15.88 -4.84 -8.76
C GLY A 456 -16.01 -5.89 -7.67
N SER A 457 -15.93 -5.44 -6.42
CA SER A 457 -16.04 -6.30 -5.22
C SER A 457 -16.96 -5.66 -4.18
N ALA A 458 -17.68 -6.46 -3.40
CA ALA A 458 -18.57 -5.99 -2.34
C ALA A 458 -18.22 -6.54 -0.96
N TRP A 459 -18.50 -5.74 0.07
CA TRP A 459 -18.13 -5.99 1.45
C TRP A 459 -19.25 -5.55 2.38
N ILE A 460 -19.55 -6.34 3.42
CA ILE A 460 -20.54 -5.99 4.44
C ILE A 460 -19.85 -5.65 5.76
N SER A 461 -20.32 -4.61 6.42
CA SER A 461 -19.79 -4.19 7.72
C SER A 461 -20.05 -5.27 8.80
N PRO A 462 -19.25 -5.34 9.87
CA PRO A 462 -19.50 -6.26 11.00
C PRO A 462 -20.90 -6.12 11.60
N LYS A 463 -21.43 -4.89 11.64
CA LYS A 463 -22.76 -4.57 12.16
C LYS A 463 -23.89 -4.86 11.17
N LYS A 464 -23.57 -5.17 9.90
CA LYS A 464 -24.51 -5.37 8.79
C LYS A 464 -25.40 -4.15 8.51
N ASP A 465 -24.94 -2.96 8.92
CA ASP A 465 -25.59 -1.67 8.71
C ASP A 465 -25.07 -0.94 7.46
N LYS A 466 -24.01 -1.47 6.83
CA LYS A 466 -23.41 -0.91 5.61
C LYS A 466 -22.94 -2.01 4.67
N ILE A 467 -23.17 -1.80 3.38
CA ILE A 467 -22.51 -2.52 2.30
C ILE A 467 -21.65 -1.53 1.52
N VAL A 468 -20.46 -1.95 1.15
CA VAL A 468 -19.50 -1.17 0.37
C VAL A 468 -19.14 -1.96 -0.88
N ALA A 469 -19.35 -1.37 -2.05
CA ALA A 469 -18.90 -1.94 -3.32
C ALA A 469 -17.86 -1.03 -3.96
N VAL A 470 -16.75 -1.58 -4.45
CA VAL A 470 -15.74 -0.82 -5.21
C VAL A 470 -15.74 -1.35 -6.63
N TYR A 471 -15.98 -0.44 -7.59
CA TYR A 471 -15.98 -0.73 -9.02
C TYR A 471 -14.87 0.03 -9.71
N THR A 472 -14.26 -0.61 -10.71
CA THR A 472 -13.23 0.00 -11.54
C THR A 472 -13.64 -0.11 -12.99
N ASN A 473 -13.59 1.01 -13.68
CA ASN A 473 -13.93 1.14 -15.09
C ASN A 473 -12.73 1.73 -15.84
N LEU A 474 -12.03 0.89 -16.58
CA LEU A 474 -10.92 1.31 -17.44
C LEU A 474 -11.40 1.64 -18.86
N SER A 475 -12.71 1.60 -19.13
CA SER A 475 -13.24 1.91 -20.46
C SER A 475 -13.48 3.41 -20.64
N GLU A 476 -13.54 3.83 -21.91
CA GLU A 476 -13.79 5.22 -22.33
C GLU A 476 -15.25 5.68 -22.13
N LYS A 477 -16.14 4.81 -21.61
CA LYS A 477 -17.56 5.12 -21.43
C LYS A 477 -17.98 4.94 -19.98
N GLY A 478 -18.85 5.84 -19.51
CA GLY A 478 -19.52 5.66 -18.23
C GLY A 478 -20.43 4.42 -18.24
N VAL A 479 -20.43 3.70 -17.13
CA VAL A 479 -21.26 2.51 -16.92
C VAL A 479 -22.37 2.83 -15.93
N ARG A 480 -23.61 2.51 -16.30
CA ARG A 480 -24.77 2.57 -15.40
C ARG A 480 -25.05 1.18 -14.82
N LEU A 481 -25.23 1.10 -13.51
CA LEU A 481 -25.47 -0.18 -12.82
C LEU A 481 -26.96 -0.49 -12.73
N ASN A 482 -27.32 -1.69 -13.20
CA ASN A 482 -28.62 -2.31 -12.96
C ASN A 482 -28.46 -3.29 -11.79
N GLU A 483 -28.68 -2.81 -10.56
CA GLU A 483 -28.33 -3.55 -9.34
C GLU A 483 -29.45 -4.47 -8.87
N ILE A 484 -29.06 -5.68 -8.45
CA ILE A 484 -29.91 -6.70 -7.84
C ILE A 484 -29.36 -6.98 -6.44
N HIS A 485 -30.14 -6.70 -5.42
CA HIS A 485 -29.78 -6.92 -4.02
C HIS A 485 -30.41 -8.21 -3.51
N LYS A 486 -29.59 -9.17 -3.06
CA LYS A 486 -30.04 -10.51 -2.62
C LYS A 486 -29.60 -10.80 -1.20
N GLU A 487 -30.54 -11.28 -0.36
CA GLU A 487 -30.34 -11.57 1.07
C GLU A 487 -29.87 -10.36 1.91
N TRP A 488 -30.24 -9.14 1.51
CA TRP A 488 -29.96 -7.94 2.31
C TRP A 488 -30.92 -7.88 3.50
N VAL A 489 -30.37 -7.66 4.70
CA VAL A 489 -31.13 -7.74 5.97
C VAL A 489 -32.07 -6.56 6.19
N SER A 490 -31.85 -5.43 5.51
CA SER A 490 -32.70 -4.26 5.57
C SER A 490 -32.63 -3.44 4.27
N GLU A 491 -33.61 -2.55 4.09
CA GLU A 491 -33.68 -1.66 2.95
C GLU A 491 -32.55 -0.61 2.96
N ILE A 492 -32.18 -0.12 1.79
CA ILE A 492 -31.24 0.98 1.64
C ILE A 492 -31.88 2.26 2.19
N SER A 493 -31.16 2.93 3.09
CA SER A 493 -31.52 4.26 3.60
C SER A 493 -30.90 5.39 2.77
N SER A 494 -29.69 5.19 2.27
CA SER A 494 -28.99 6.15 1.41
C SER A 494 -27.88 5.47 0.61
N ILE A 495 -27.57 6.05 -0.54
CA ILE A 495 -26.45 5.65 -1.40
C ILE A 495 -25.54 6.85 -1.59
N THR A 496 -24.25 6.67 -1.31
CA THR A 496 -23.22 7.69 -1.54
C THR A 496 -22.07 7.07 -2.31
N THR A 497 -21.59 7.75 -3.34
CA THR A 497 -20.44 7.32 -4.13
C THR A 497 -19.25 8.22 -3.89
N TYR A 498 -18.05 7.64 -3.89
CA TYR A 498 -16.78 8.36 -3.88
C TYR A 498 -16.00 7.94 -5.12
N THR A 499 -15.74 8.89 -6.02
CA THR A 499 -15.11 8.60 -7.31
C THR A 499 -13.73 9.21 -7.41
N THR A 500 -12.77 8.42 -7.88
CA THR A 500 -11.43 8.85 -8.27
C THR A 500 -11.26 8.72 -9.78
N THR A 501 -10.81 9.80 -10.42
CA THR A 501 -10.43 9.92 -11.84
C THR A 501 -9.16 10.76 -11.92
N ASN A 502 -8.68 11.09 -13.12
CA ASN A 502 -7.56 12.03 -13.29
C ASN A 502 -7.83 13.44 -12.72
N ASN A 503 -9.10 13.82 -12.46
CA ASN A 503 -9.48 15.14 -11.95
C ASN A 503 -10.37 15.09 -10.70
N LYS A 504 -10.64 13.91 -10.14
CA LYS A 504 -11.44 13.71 -8.93
C LYS A 504 -10.65 12.88 -7.95
N ASN A 505 -10.60 13.32 -6.70
CA ASN A 505 -9.92 12.62 -5.61
C ASN A 505 -10.98 12.20 -4.60
N LEU A 506 -11.50 10.97 -4.70
CA LEU A 506 -12.61 10.47 -3.87
C LEU A 506 -13.78 11.48 -3.77
N GLN A 507 -14.18 12.06 -4.89
CA GLN A 507 -15.24 13.06 -4.89
C GLN A 507 -16.58 12.40 -4.49
N GLU A 508 -17.19 12.92 -3.43
CA GLU A 508 -18.49 12.46 -2.95
C GLU A 508 -19.65 12.90 -3.87
N VAL A 509 -20.59 11.99 -4.09
CA VAL A 509 -21.89 12.26 -4.72
C VAL A 509 -22.96 11.44 -4.01
N HIS A 510 -24.08 12.07 -3.65
CA HIS A 510 -25.26 11.36 -3.18
C HIS A 510 -26.12 10.91 -4.37
N VAL A 511 -26.49 9.63 -4.38
CA VAL A 511 -27.39 9.08 -5.41
C VAL A 511 -28.82 9.16 -4.90
N THR A 512 -29.69 9.86 -5.62
CA THR A 512 -31.11 10.01 -5.25
C THR A 512 -31.87 8.72 -5.52
N ALA A 513 -33.02 8.54 -4.85
CA ALA A 513 -33.79 7.29 -4.89
C ALA A 513 -34.31 6.91 -6.30
N ASP A 514 -34.42 7.87 -7.21
CA ASP A 514 -34.83 7.72 -8.60
C ASP A 514 -33.65 7.52 -9.58
N GLN A 515 -32.41 7.59 -9.07
CA GLN A 515 -31.19 7.46 -9.86
C GLN A 515 -30.52 6.10 -9.68
N GLN A 516 -29.86 5.67 -10.73
CA GLN A 516 -28.98 4.51 -10.70
C GLN A 516 -27.54 4.94 -10.44
N VAL A 517 -26.76 4.07 -9.83
CA VAL A 517 -25.32 4.29 -9.66
C VAL A 517 -24.64 4.36 -11.02
N ILE A 518 -23.79 5.38 -11.19
CA ILE A 518 -22.97 5.59 -12.39
C ILE A 518 -21.51 5.43 -11.98
N VAL A 519 -20.78 4.60 -12.72
CA VAL A 519 -19.32 4.47 -12.64
C VAL A 519 -18.73 5.17 -13.87
N PRO A 520 -18.14 6.37 -13.73
CA PRO A 520 -17.57 7.11 -14.85
C PRO A 520 -16.51 6.32 -15.62
N SER A 521 -16.22 6.72 -16.85
CA SER A 521 -15.07 6.21 -17.60
C SER A 521 -13.77 6.45 -16.84
N GLU A 522 -12.79 5.58 -17.04
CA GLU A 522 -11.42 5.72 -16.49
C GLU A 522 -11.39 6.09 -15.00
N SER A 523 -12.19 5.35 -14.21
CA SER A 523 -12.44 5.68 -12.80
C SER A 523 -12.41 4.47 -11.88
N VAL A 524 -12.18 4.76 -10.60
CA VAL A 524 -12.53 3.87 -9.48
C VAL A 524 -13.64 4.56 -8.70
N THR A 525 -14.74 3.86 -8.47
CA THR A 525 -15.89 4.37 -7.71
C THR A 525 -16.23 3.43 -6.58
N THR A 526 -16.22 3.96 -5.36
CA THR A 526 -16.72 3.27 -4.17
C THR A 526 -18.15 3.68 -3.91
N VAL A 527 -19.04 2.71 -3.75
CA VAL A 527 -20.45 2.91 -3.45
C VAL A 527 -20.72 2.44 -2.03
N ILE A 528 -21.28 3.33 -1.21
CA ILE A 528 -21.68 3.07 0.17
C ILE A 528 -23.19 3.00 0.22
N TYR A 529 -23.72 1.81 0.53
CA TYR A 529 -25.13 1.60 0.82
C TYR A 529 -25.29 1.57 2.34
N ASN A 530 -25.87 2.62 2.91
CA ASN A 530 -26.30 2.58 4.31
C ASN A 530 -27.63 1.82 4.37
N LEU A 531 -27.74 0.88 5.30
CA LEU A 531 -28.93 0.05 5.49
C LEU A 531 -29.71 0.53 6.72
N LYS A 532 -31.03 0.33 6.73
CA LYS A 532 -31.91 0.71 7.84
C LYS A 532 -31.71 -0.13 9.10
#